data_AF-A0A9X3TJ82-F1
#
_entry.id   AF-A0A9X3TJ82-F1
#
_cell.length_a   1.000
_cell.length_b   1.000
_cell.length_c   1.000
_cell.angle_alpha   90.00
_cell.angle_beta   90.00
_cell.angle_gamma   90.00
#
_symmetry.space_group_name_H-M   'P 1'
#
loop_
_entity.id
_entity.type
_entity.pdbx_description
1 polymer ?
#
loop_
_entity_poly.entity_id
_entity_poly.type
_entity_poly.pdbx_seq_one_letter_code
_entity_poly.pdbx_strand_id
1 'polypeptide(L)' 'MTCIQQPDRHASGHSLMAQLNMFGNQLSRLPEFSNLANGNESYDSLAAKIKEMLRDPIQQKHFLPHLKNLGFKA' A
#
# COMPACT_ATOMS: atom_id res chain seq x y z
N MET A 1 12.06 -42.81 -2.24
CA MET A 1 11.02 -42.14 -3.05
C MET A 1 10.39 -41.07 -2.18
N THR A 2 11.07 -39.95 -1.97
CA THR A 2 10.52 -38.82 -1.21
C THR A 2 10.61 -37.62 -2.12
N CYS A 3 9.48 -37.21 -2.68
CA CYS A 3 9.34 -35.93 -3.32
C CYS A 3 9.62 -34.87 -2.26
N ILE A 4 10.76 -34.20 -2.39
CA ILE A 4 11.06 -32.95 -1.72
C ILE A 4 9.98 -31.95 -2.15
N GLN A 5 9.01 -31.77 -1.26
CA GLN A 5 7.97 -30.75 -1.30
C GLN A 5 8.65 -29.38 -1.48
N GLN A 6 8.50 -28.80 -2.66
CA GLN A 6 8.79 -27.39 -2.89
C GLN A 6 7.87 -26.55 -1.99
N PRO A 7 8.38 -25.55 -1.26
CA PRO A 7 7.54 -24.54 -0.66
C PRO A 7 7.14 -23.55 -1.76
N ASP A 8 6.07 -23.83 -2.49
CA ASP A 8 5.40 -22.78 -3.27
C ASP A 8 4.69 -21.82 -2.29
N ARG A 9 5.47 -20.93 -1.70
CA ARG A 9 5.00 -19.76 -0.96
C ARG A 9 5.01 -18.54 -1.90
N HIS A 10 4.61 -18.71 -3.15
CA HIS A 10 4.53 -17.61 -4.12
C HIS A 10 3.09 -17.42 -4.65
N ALA A 11 2.09 -17.55 -3.78
CA ALA A 11 0.71 -17.26 -4.13
C ALA A 11 0.06 -16.38 -3.04
N SER A 12 0.47 -15.11 -2.96
CA SER A 12 -0.28 -14.07 -2.21
C SER A 12 0.09 -12.62 -2.58
N GLY A 13 1.15 -12.37 -3.37
CA GLY A 13 1.59 -10.99 -3.67
C GLY A 13 0.71 -10.21 -4.66
N HIS A 14 -0.10 -10.89 -5.48
CA HIS A 14 -0.79 -10.26 -6.61
C HIS A 14 -1.99 -9.39 -6.20
N SER A 15 -2.65 -9.73 -5.09
CA SER A 15 -3.78 -8.95 -4.55
C SER A 15 -3.32 -7.75 -3.72
N LEU A 16 -2.15 -7.84 -3.08
CA LEU A 16 -1.60 -6.75 -2.27
C LEU A 16 -1.18 -5.56 -3.14
N MET A 17 -0.56 -5.79 -4.31
CA MET A 17 -0.17 -4.69 -5.21
C MET A 17 -1.36 -3.91 -5.76
N ALA A 18 -2.47 -4.59 -6.06
CA ALA A 18 -3.70 -3.94 -6.51
C ALA A 18 -4.33 -3.09 -5.40
N GLN A 19 -4.39 -3.62 -4.17
CA GLN A 19 -4.85 -2.88 -2.99
C GLN A 19 -3.95 -1.68 -2.69
N LEU A 20 -2.62 -1.87 -2.74
CA LEU A 20 -1.63 -0.81 -2.58
C LEU A 20 -1.83 0.33 -3.57
N ASN A 21 -2.10 -0.01 -4.84
CA ASN A 21 -2.31 0.99 -5.87
C ASN A 21 -3.58 1.83 -5.62
N MET A 22 -4.67 1.17 -5.22
CA MET A 22 -5.90 1.85 -4.81
C MET A 22 -5.68 2.72 -3.57
N PHE A 23 -4.95 2.22 -2.58
CA PHE A 23 -4.66 2.94 -1.34
C PHE A 23 -3.78 4.16 -1.56
N GLY A 24 -2.68 4.03 -2.31
CA GLY A 24 -1.83 5.20 -2.61
C GLY A 24 -2.59 6.29 -3.34
N ASN A 25 -3.45 5.93 -4.29
CA ASN A 25 -4.27 6.89 -5.04
C ASN A 25 -5.37 7.53 -4.19
N GLN A 26 -5.80 6.89 -3.11
CA GLN A 26 -6.83 7.42 -2.20
C GLN A 26 -6.22 8.25 -1.07
N LEU A 27 -5.13 7.76 -0.48
CA LEU A 27 -4.37 8.48 0.52
C LEU A 27 -3.76 9.76 -0.06
N SER A 28 -3.29 9.77 -1.32
CA SER A 28 -2.76 11.00 -1.92
C SER A 28 -3.78 12.13 -1.99
N ARG A 29 -5.08 11.80 -2.07
CA ARG A 29 -6.18 12.77 -2.15
C ARG A 29 -6.60 13.31 -0.78
N LEU A 30 -6.03 12.80 0.30
CA LEU A 30 -6.37 13.26 1.64
C LEU A 30 -5.52 14.46 2.04
N PRO A 31 -6.11 15.45 2.72
CA PRO A 31 -5.35 16.58 3.25
C PRO A 31 -4.31 16.15 4.29
N GLU A 32 -4.57 15.06 5.05
CA GLU A 32 -3.62 14.51 6.02
C GLU A 32 -2.30 14.07 5.38
N PHE A 33 -2.35 13.43 4.22
CA PHE A 33 -1.18 12.99 3.47
C PHE A 33 -0.71 14.03 2.44
N SER A 34 -1.54 15.02 2.10
CA SER A 34 -1.13 16.16 1.29
C SER A 34 -0.01 16.96 1.96
N ASN A 35 0.08 16.94 3.31
CA ASN A 35 1.23 17.51 4.03
C ASN A 35 2.55 16.72 3.83
N LEU A 36 2.50 15.46 3.38
CA LEU A 36 3.69 14.67 3.02
C LEU A 36 4.18 14.96 1.59
N ALA A 37 3.35 15.58 0.76
CA ALA A 37 3.74 16.05 -0.56
C ALA A 37 4.57 17.33 -0.40
N ASN A 38 5.74 17.37 -1.03
CA ASN A 38 6.60 18.52 -0.96
C ASN A 38 6.13 19.63 -1.91
N GLY A 39 5.20 20.49 -1.46
CA GLY A 39 4.81 21.80 -2.02
C GLY A 39 4.25 21.83 -3.46
N ASN A 40 4.97 21.25 -4.42
CA ASN A 40 4.67 21.14 -5.84
C ASN A 40 4.62 19.68 -6.31
N GLU A 41 4.58 18.70 -5.39
CA GLU A 41 4.38 17.30 -5.78
C GLU A 41 2.95 17.07 -6.27
N SER A 42 2.82 16.37 -7.40
CA SER A 42 1.52 15.97 -7.93
C SER A 42 0.91 14.85 -7.08
N TYR A 43 -0.42 14.76 -7.06
CA TYR A 43 -1.15 13.66 -6.41
C TYR A 43 -0.68 12.27 -6.86
N ASP A 44 -0.19 12.14 -8.09
CA ASP A 44 0.38 10.91 -8.63
C ASP A 44 1.74 10.55 -7.98
N SER A 45 2.61 11.56 -7.80
CA SER A 45 3.90 11.40 -7.09
C SER A 45 3.68 11.05 -5.62
N LEU A 46 2.74 11.74 -4.96
CA LEU A 46 2.36 11.41 -3.59
C LEU A 46 1.77 9.99 -3.50
N ALA A 47 0.93 9.58 -4.46
CA ALA A 47 0.41 8.21 -4.51
C ALA A 47 1.54 7.19 -4.72
N ALA A 48 2.53 7.47 -5.57
CA ALA A 48 3.70 6.62 -5.76
C ALA A 48 4.53 6.46 -4.48
N LYS A 49 4.78 7.56 -3.78
CA LYS A 49 5.48 7.58 -2.50
C LYS A 49 4.75 6.77 -1.44
N ILE A 50 3.44 6.95 -1.33
CA ILE A 50 2.59 6.20 -0.41
C ILE A 50 2.57 4.72 -0.80
N LYS A 51 2.47 4.36 -2.09
CA LYS A 51 2.57 2.96 -2.57
C LYS A 51 3.90 2.33 -2.17
N GLU A 52 4.99 3.06 -2.27
CA GLU A 52 6.31 2.59 -1.87
C GLU A 52 6.40 2.41 -0.35
N MET A 53 5.84 3.34 0.43
CA MET A 53 5.72 3.20 1.88
C MET A 53 4.88 1.97 2.24
N LEU A 54 3.69 1.79 1.69
CA LEU A 54 2.89 0.60 2.00
C LEU A 54 3.48 -0.72 1.45
N ARG A 55 4.43 -0.69 0.50
CA ARG A 55 5.20 -1.90 0.12
C ARG A 55 6.02 -2.41 1.29
N ASP A 56 6.42 -1.52 2.18
CA ASP A 56 7.16 -1.86 3.39
C ASP A 56 6.20 -2.41 4.47
N PRO A 57 6.43 -3.61 5.00
CA PRO A 57 5.51 -4.26 5.92
C PRO A 57 5.38 -3.53 7.27
N ILE A 58 6.35 -2.67 7.62
CA ILE A 58 6.30 -1.84 8.82
C ILE A 58 5.32 -0.71 8.57
N GLN A 59 5.60 0.10 7.55
CA GLN A 59 4.78 1.23 7.15
C GLN A 59 3.34 0.80 6.84
N GLN A 60 3.14 -0.29 6.10
CA GLN A 60 1.82 -0.84 5.79
C GLN A 60 0.93 -0.97 7.03
N LYS A 61 1.48 -1.46 8.15
CA LYS A 61 0.74 -1.58 9.42
C LYS A 61 0.34 -0.25 10.02
N HIS A 62 1.10 0.81 9.79
CA HIS A 62 0.73 2.17 10.17
C HIS A 62 -0.39 2.72 9.29
N PHE A 63 -0.42 2.40 7.99
CA PHE A 63 -1.46 2.88 7.06
C PHE A 63 -2.79 2.11 7.18
N LEU A 64 -2.77 0.82 7.54
CA LEU A 64 -3.98 0.00 7.73
C LEU A 64 -5.08 0.66 8.61
N PRO A 65 -4.78 1.24 9.79
CA PRO A 65 -5.79 1.93 10.59
C PRO A 65 -6.32 3.21 9.94
N HIS A 66 -5.51 3.95 9.17
CA HIS A 66 -5.97 5.12 8.43
C HIS A 66 -6.95 4.71 7.31
N LEU A 67 -6.62 3.65 6.58
CA LEU A 67 -7.49 3.08 5.54
C LEU A 67 -8.84 2.61 6.10
N LYS A 68 -8.82 1.95 7.26
CA LYS A 68 -10.04 1.52 7.94
C LYS A 68 -10.91 2.70 8.39
N ASN A 69 -10.30 3.79 8.85
CA ASN A 69 -11.01 5.04 9.20
C ASN A 69 -11.62 5.74 7.98
N LEU A 70 -11.01 5.58 6.81
CA LEU A 70 -11.50 6.11 5.53
C LEU A 70 -12.66 5.32 4.94
N GLY A 71 -13.10 4.24 5.60
CA GLY A 71 -14.19 3.39 5.12
C GLY A 71 -13.77 2.35 4.09
N PHE A 72 -12.45 2.14 3.88
CA PHE A 72 -11.98 0.97 3.13
C PHE A 72 -12.22 -0.28 3.97
N LYS A 73 -13.33 -0.96 3.67
CA LYS A 73 -13.58 -2.31 4.16
C LYS A 73 -12.77 -3.26 3.27
N ALA A 74 -11.62 -3.71 3.78
CA ALA A 74 -10.98 -4.93 3.29
C ALA A 74 -11.90 -6.14 3.55
#